data_AF-A0A329NTN6-F1
#
_entry.id   AF-A0A329NTN6-F1
#
_cell.length_a   1.000
_cell.length_b   1.000
_cell.length_c   1.000
_cell.angle_alpha   90.00
_cell.angle_beta   90.00
_cell.angle_gamma   90.00
#
_symmetry.space_group_name_H-M   'P 1'
#
loop_
_entity.id
_entity.type
_entity.pdbx_description
1 polymer ?
#
loop_
_entity_poly.entity_id
_entity_poly.type
_entity_poly.pdbx_seq_one_letter_code
_entity_poly.pdbx_strand_id
1 'polypeptide(L)'
;YKEIRRVLRDDSTCRIDTDYLLDAHNKCRTWLSSELKRDFDGPTLVATHTAPSRQSIKSHGTHNVVAAAFASDMEQFIQDYEIAAWVHGHIHDSVDYMIGQTRVVSNPYGYERFERNSEFDPAFVVEL
;
A
#
# COMPACT_ATOMS: atom_id res chain seq x y z
N TYR A 1 -23.73 7.45 16.27
CA TYR A 1 -22.53 7.27 15.43
C TYR A 1 -21.49 6.50 16.24
N LYS A 2 -20.91 5.49 15.60
CA LYS A 2 -20.45 4.22 16.18
C LYS A 2 -19.32 4.36 17.20
N GLU A 3 -19.37 3.50 18.22
CA GLU A 3 -18.27 3.22 19.15
C GLU A 3 -17.01 2.81 18.38
N ILE A 4 -15.93 3.57 18.55
CA ILE A 4 -14.58 3.11 18.22
C ILE A 4 -14.07 2.42 19.49
N ARG A 5 -14.19 1.09 19.54
CA ARG A 5 -13.43 0.30 20.51
C ARG A 5 -11.98 0.31 20.08
N ARG A 6 -11.15 1.08 20.78
CA ARG A 6 -9.69 0.95 20.71
C ARG A 6 -9.33 -0.45 21.23
N VAL A 7 -8.97 -1.36 20.35
CA VAL A 7 -8.27 -2.59 20.76
C VAL A 7 -6.82 -2.18 20.99
N LEU A 8 -6.52 -1.69 22.20
CA LEU A 8 -5.14 -1.65 22.67
C LEU A 8 -4.80 -3.10 23.07
N ARG A 9 -3.90 -3.73 22.31
CA ARG A 9 -3.26 -4.97 22.78
C ARG A 9 -2.45 -4.59 24.01
N ASP A 10 -2.90 -5.08 25.17
CA ASP A 10 -2.14 -5.04 26.41
C ASP A 10 -1.07 -6.13 26.35
N ASP A 11 0.05 -5.82 25.71
CA ASP A 11 1.26 -6.64 25.78
C ASP A 11 2.47 -5.70 25.64
N SER A 12 2.92 -5.18 26.78
CA SER A 12 4.13 -4.35 26.90
C SER A 12 5.44 -5.11 26.60
N THR A 13 5.38 -6.22 25.85
CA THR A 13 6.49 -7.14 25.57
C THR A 13 6.60 -7.58 24.12
N CYS A 14 5.64 -7.23 23.25
CA CYS A 14 5.75 -7.53 21.82
C CYS A 14 6.74 -6.56 21.17
N ARG A 15 8.04 -6.92 21.17
CA ARG A 15 9.05 -6.19 20.42
C ARG A 15 8.73 -6.34 18.94
N ILE A 16 8.57 -5.21 18.25
CA ILE A 16 8.50 -5.19 16.80
C ILE A 16 9.95 -5.29 16.31
N ASP A 17 10.29 -6.43 15.72
CA ASP A 17 11.55 -6.66 15.03
C ASP A 17 11.30 -7.05 13.55
N THR A 18 12.38 -7.25 12.80
CA THR A 18 12.31 -7.54 11.37
C THR A 18 11.57 -8.85 11.09
N ASP A 19 11.78 -9.87 11.92
CA ASP A 19 11.16 -11.19 11.74
C ASP A 19 9.64 -11.09 11.97
N TYR A 20 9.22 -10.35 13.00
CA TYR A 20 7.81 -10.07 13.25
C TYR A 20 7.13 -9.37 12.08
N LEU A 21 7.77 -8.34 11.51
CA LEU A 21 7.22 -7.58 10.38
C LEU A 21 7.18 -8.43 9.10
N LEU A 22 8.20 -9.26 8.86
CA LEU A 22 8.24 -10.19 7.73
C LEU A 22 7.13 -11.24 7.83
N ASP A 23 6.92 -11.81 9.02
CA ASP A 23 5.84 -12.75 9.27
C ASP A 23 4.46 -12.12 9.06
N ALA A 24 4.27 -10.89 9.55
CA ALA A 24 3.03 -10.15 9.33
C ALA A 24 2.80 -9.87 7.84
N HIS A 25 3.84 -9.42 7.13
CA HIS A 25 3.78 -9.20 5.68
C HIS A 25 3.40 -10.48 4.93
N ASN A 26 4.05 -11.61 5.23
CA ASN A 26 3.79 -12.90 4.59
C ASN A 26 2.36 -13.40 4.85
N LYS A 27 1.84 -13.20 6.07
CA LYS A 27 0.44 -13.52 6.41
C LYS A 27 -0.54 -12.68 5.60
N CYS A 28 -0.32 -11.37 5.51
CA CYS A 28 -1.14 -10.47 4.69
C CYS A 28 -1.08 -10.86 3.21
N ARG A 29 0.11 -11.14 2.68
CA ARG A 29 0.30 -11.56 1.28
C ARG A 29 -0.39 -12.89 0.97
N THR A 30 -0.30 -13.85 1.89
CA THR A 30 -0.96 -15.17 1.74
C THR A 30 -2.48 -15.02 1.75
N TRP A 31 -3.00 -14.22 2.69
CA TRP A 31 -4.43 -13.92 2.74
C TRP A 31 -4.90 -13.21 1.46
N LEU A 32 -4.19 -12.17 1.01
CA LEU A 32 -4.52 -11.45 -0.21
C LEU A 32 -4.52 -12.37 -1.44
N SER A 33 -3.53 -13.25 -1.57
CA SER A 33 -3.50 -14.28 -2.62
C SER A 33 -4.74 -15.18 -2.58
N SER A 34 -5.18 -15.57 -1.38
CA SER A 34 -6.35 -16.42 -1.23
C SER A 34 -7.64 -15.72 -1.62
N GLU A 35 -7.78 -14.43 -1.31
CA GLU A 35 -8.94 -13.63 -1.69
C GLU A 35 -8.98 -13.35 -3.19
N LEU A 36 -7.84 -13.02 -3.80
CA LEU A 36 -7.73 -12.76 -5.25
C LEU A 36 -7.99 -14.00 -6.13
N LYS A 37 -7.94 -15.21 -5.55
CA LYS A 37 -8.29 -16.46 -6.25
C LYS A 37 -9.77 -16.79 -6.20
N ARG A 38 -10.57 -16.04 -5.43
CA ARG A 38 -12.01 -16.26 -5.35
C ARG A 38 -12.66 -15.62 -6.57
N ASP A 39 -13.59 -16.34 -7.18
CA ASP A 39 -14.35 -15.81 -8.31
C ASP A 39 -15.15 -14.56 -7.89
N PHE A 40 -15.06 -13.52 -8.70
CA PHE A 40 -15.80 -12.27 -8.56
C PHE A 40 -16.16 -11.73 -9.94
N ASP A 41 -17.43 -11.39 -10.15
CA ASP A 41 -17.94 -10.85 -11.41
C ASP A 41 -17.77 -9.33 -11.42
N GLY A 42 -16.53 -8.87 -11.63
CA GLY A 42 -16.19 -7.45 -11.72
C GLY A 42 -14.70 -7.14 -11.51
N PRO A 43 -14.30 -5.86 -11.68
CA PRO A 43 -12.92 -5.43 -11.45
C PRO A 43 -12.58 -5.47 -9.96
N THR A 44 -11.39 -5.97 -9.63
CA THR A 44 -10.89 -5.99 -8.26
C THR A 44 -9.96 -4.80 -7.99
N LEU A 45 -10.22 -4.07 -6.91
CA LEU A 45 -9.35 -3.04 -6.38
C LEU A 45 -8.68 -3.51 -5.08
N VAL A 46 -7.37 -3.30 -4.99
CA VAL A 46 -6.59 -3.55 -3.76
C VAL A 46 -6.22 -2.23 -3.12
N ALA A 47 -6.31 -2.16 -1.79
CA ALA A 47 -5.88 -1.00 -1.01
C ALA A 47 -4.90 -1.43 0.09
N THR A 48 -3.72 -0.80 0.13
CA THR A 48 -2.72 -1.02 1.18
C THR A 48 -2.24 0.31 1.75
N HIS A 49 -1.63 0.29 2.94
CA HIS A 49 -0.97 1.49 3.44
C HIS A 49 0.39 1.72 2.75
N THR A 50 1.22 0.68 2.72
CA THR A 50 2.57 0.72 2.13
C THR A 50 2.51 0.55 0.60
N ALA A 51 3.48 1.15 -0.09
CA ALA A 51 3.58 1.04 -1.55
C ALA A 51 3.91 -0.41 -1.99
N PRO A 52 3.29 -0.90 -3.07
CA PRO A 52 3.53 -2.26 -3.58
C PRO A 52 4.73 -2.35 -4.53
N SER A 53 5.38 -1.22 -4.82
CA SER A 53 6.54 -1.17 -5.71
C SER A 53 7.41 0.04 -5.40
N ARG A 54 8.70 -0.11 -5.69
CA ARG A 54 9.71 0.93 -5.52
C ARG A 54 9.53 2.06 -6.55
N GLN A 55 8.77 1.83 -7.62
CA GLN A 55 8.39 2.86 -8.59
C GLN A 55 7.57 3.98 -7.94
N SER A 56 6.91 3.71 -6.81
CA SER A 56 6.18 4.75 -6.08
C SER A 56 7.10 5.73 -5.33
N ILE A 57 8.38 5.42 -5.15
CA ILE A 57 9.30 6.24 -4.34
C ILE A 57 9.95 7.28 -5.26
N LYS A 58 9.42 8.52 -5.30
CA LYS A 58 9.99 9.61 -6.10
C LYS A 58 11.22 10.26 -5.46
N SER A 59 11.23 10.41 -4.13
CA SER A 59 12.05 11.44 -3.46
C SER A 59 13.29 10.98 -2.65
N HIS A 60 13.65 9.70 -2.63
CA HIS A 60 14.82 9.22 -1.84
C HIS A 60 15.80 8.28 -2.55
N GLY A 61 15.71 8.18 -3.88
CA GLY A 61 16.57 7.31 -4.67
C GLY A 61 16.20 5.85 -4.49
N THR A 62 15.77 5.22 -5.58
CA THR A 62 15.40 3.81 -5.69
C THR A 62 16.58 2.84 -5.52
N HIS A 63 17.66 3.23 -4.84
CA HIS A 63 18.84 2.38 -4.60
C HIS A 63 19.32 2.40 -3.14
N ASN A 64 18.67 3.14 -2.25
CA ASN A 64 19.00 3.13 -0.83
C ASN A 64 18.25 1.97 -0.10
N VAL A 65 18.90 1.32 0.86
CA VAL A 65 18.30 0.33 1.77
C VAL A 65 17.08 0.86 2.50
N VAL A 66 17.01 2.18 2.72
CA VAL A 66 15.86 2.86 3.32
C VAL A 66 14.59 2.71 2.47
N ALA A 67 14.69 2.50 1.15
CA ALA A 67 13.53 2.28 0.29
C ALA A 67 12.68 1.06 0.70
N ALA A 68 13.28 0.06 1.34
CA ALA A 68 12.56 -1.11 1.86
C ALA A 68 11.60 -0.76 3.02
N ALA A 69 11.81 0.39 3.68
CA ALA A 69 10.86 0.91 4.67
C ALA A 69 9.64 1.61 4.03
N PHE A 70 9.68 1.89 2.73
CA PHE A 70 8.63 2.63 2.01
C PHE A 70 7.81 1.75 1.07
N ALA A 71 8.43 0.75 0.44
CA ALA A 71 7.77 -0.13 -0.51
C ALA A 71 8.17 -1.60 -0.33
N SER A 72 7.21 -2.50 -0.55
CA SER A 72 7.46 -3.92 -0.75
C SER A 72 7.63 -4.21 -2.24
N ASP A 73 8.42 -5.22 -2.61
CA ASP A 73 8.50 -5.69 -4.00
C ASP A 73 7.35 -6.66 -4.30
N MET A 74 6.23 -6.12 -4.78
CA MET A 74 5.04 -6.89 -5.13
C MET A 74 4.75 -6.87 -6.63
N GLU A 75 5.69 -6.47 -7.49
CA GLU A 75 5.43 -6.29 -8.92
C GLU A 75 5.07 -7.61 -9.62
N GLN A 76 5.78 -8.70 -9.30
CA GLN A 76 5.43 -10.02 -9.82
C GLN A 76 4.08 -10.48 -9.28
N PHE A 77 3.81 -10.24 -7.99
CA PHE A 77 2.52 -10.60 -7.38
C PHE A 77 1.38 -9.89 -8.11
N ILE A 78 1.52 -8.60 -8.39
CA ILE A 78 0.52 -7.83 -9.13
C ILE A 78 0.26 -8.44 -10.51
N GLN A 79 1.32 -8.81 -11.24
CA GLN A 79 1.19 -9.42 -12.58
C GLN A 79 0.56 -10.82 -12.57
N ASP A 80 0.64 -11.53 -11.45
CA ASP A 80 0.05 -12.87 -11.30
C ASP A 80 -1.49 -12.83 -11.11
N TYR A 81 -2.11 -11.66 -10.89
CA TYR A 81 -3.55 -11.51 -10.65
C TYR A 81 -4.19 -10.42 -11.52
N GLU A 82 -5.50 -10.57 -11.78
CA GLU A 82 -6.30 -9.60 -12.54
C GLU A 82 -6.77 -8.43 -11.66
N ILE A 83 -5.82 -7.65 -11.14
CA ILE A 83 -6.11 -6.46 -10.32
C ILE A 83 -6.31 -5.26 -11.24
N ALA A 84 -7.47 -4.61 -11.19
CA ALA A 84 -7.74 -3.43 -11.99
C ALA A 84 -6.97 -2.20 -11.47
N ALA A 85 -7.00 -1.99 -10.14
CA ALA A 85 -6.25 -0.91 -9.51
C ALA A 85 -5.70 -1.28 -8.13
N TRP A 86 -4.57 -0.67 -7.78
CA TRP A 86 -3.94 -0.77 -6.47
C TRP A 86 -3.74 0.64 -5.89
N VAL A 87 -4.43 0.95 -4.80
CA VAL A 87 -4.30 2.23 -4.10
C VAL A 87 -3.40 2.08 -2.89
N HIS A 88 -2.46 3.00 -2.70
CA HIS A 88 -1.59 3.01 -1.53
C HIS A 88 -1.30 4.42 -0.99
N GLY A 89 -0.56 4.49 0.13
CA GLY A 89 -0.10 5.74 0.74
C GLY A 89 1.36 5.65 1.19
N HIS A 90 1.63 6.13 2.42
CA HIS A 90 2.92 6.10 3.15
C HIS A 90 4.06 6.94 2.56
N ILE A 91 4.15 7.06 1.24
CA ILE A 91 5.26 7.75 0.55
C ILE A 91 5.13 9.29 0.52
N HIS A 92 3.96 9.83 0.86
CA HIS A 92 3.60 11.27 0.77
C HIS A 92 3.73 11.93 -0.62
N ASP A 93 4.15 11.18 -1.63
CA ASP A 93 4.13 11.57 -3.03
C ASP A 93 2.84 11.07 -3.72
N SER A 94 2.25 11.90 -4.59
CA SER A 94 1.20 11.45 -5.51
C SER A 94 1.84 10.65 -6.65
N VAL A 95 1.33 9.45 -6.94
CA VAL A 95 1.81 8.62 -8.07
C VAL A 95 0.64 8.00 -8.80
N ASP A 96 0.81 7.79 -10.10
CA ASP A 96 -0.17 7.13 -10.97
C ASP A 96 0.60 6.47 -12.11
N TYR A 97 0.67 5.14 -12.11
CA TYR A 97 1.46 4.38 -13.07
C TYR A 97 0.91 2.95 -13.25
N MET A 98 1.44 2.23 -14.23
CA MET A 98 0.99 0.87 -14.56
C MET A 98 2.04 -0.17 -14.17
N ILE A 99 1.59 -1.28 -13.57
CA ILE A 99 2.33 -2.54 -13.50
C ILE A 99 1.52 -3.59 -14.26
N GLY A 100 1.99 -3.96 -15.46
CA GLY A 100 1.18 -4.77 -16.37
C GLY A 100 -0.15 -4.09 -16.70
N GLN A 101 -1.26 -4.72 -16.33
CA GLN A 101 -2.62 -4.17 -16.52
C GLN A 101 -3.18 -3.46 -15.27
N THR A 102 -2.45 -3.47 -14.16
CA THR A 102 -2.90 -2.86 -12.91
C THR A 102 -2.47 -1.40 -12.81
N ARG A 103 -3.43 -0.51 -12.56
CA ARG A 103 -3.15 0.91 -12.26
C ARG A 103 -2.78 1.09 -10.79
N VAL A 104 -1.56 1.51 -10.49
CA VAL A 104 -1.09 1.78 -9.13
C VAL A 104 -1.16 3.27 -8.85
N VAL A 105 -1.83 3.64 -7.76
CA VAL A 105 -2.15 5.04 -7.46
C VAL A 105 -1.91 5.39 -5.99
N SER A 106 -1.38 6.59 -5.75
CA SER A 106 -1.31 7.24 -4.43
C SER A 106 -1.72 8.70 -4.61
N ASN A 107 -2.61 9.18 -3.75
CA ASN A 107 -2.99 10.59 -3.66
C ASN A 107 -3.04 11.03 -2.18
N PRO A 108 -1.89 11.04 -1.49
CA PRO A 108 -1.84 11.28 -0.04
C PRO A 108 -1.89 12.77 0.25
N TYR A 109 -2.57 13.17 1.33
CA TYR A 109 -2.59 14.58 1.78
C TYR A 109 -1.22 15.08 2.29
N GLY A 110 -0.44 14.18 2.88
CA GLY A 110 0.79 14.52 3.61
C GLY A 110 0.49 15.16 4.97
N TYR A 111 1.47 15.85 5.55
CA TYR A 111 1.35 16.53 6.84
C TYR A 111 1.16 18.04 6.64
N GLU A 112 -0.02 18.55 7.00
CA GLU A 112 -0.44 19.95 6.79
C GLU A 112 0.63 21.01 7.12
N ARG A 113 1.42 20.79 8.18
CA ARG A 113 2.38 21.76 8.71
C ARG A 113 3.84 21.54 8.32
N PHE A 114 4.19 20.36 7.82
CA PHE A 114 5.59 19.95 7.67
C PHE A 114 5.92 19.39 6.29
N GLU A 115 4.97 18.69 5.67
CA GLU A 115 5.19 17.93 4.45
C GLU A 115 3.85 17.74 3.74
N ARG A 116 3.18 18.86 3.45
CA ARG A 116 1.93 18.82 2.68
C ARG A 116 2.27 18.43 1.25
N ASN A 117 1.58 17.43 0.72
CA ASN A 117 1.70 17.10 -0.68
C ASN A 117 0.97 18.17 -1.52
N SER A 118 1.73 18.91 -2.33
CA SER A 118 1.16 19.93 -3.23
C SER A 118 0.35 19.33 -4.38
N GLU A 119 0.59 18.06 -4.71
CA GLU A 119 -0.13 17.32 -5.75
C GLU A 119 -1.37 16.59 -5.20
N PHE A 120 -1.72 16.79 -3.92
CA PHE A 120 -2.95 16.22 -3.38
C PHE A 120 -4.17 16.85 -4.05
N ASP A 121 -5.01 16.00 -4.64
CA ASP A 121 -6.27 16.40 -5.23
C ASP A 121 -7.46 15.83 -4.44
N PRO A 122 -8.25 16.65 -3.72
CA PRO A 122 -9.42 16.17 -2.98
C PRO A 122 -10.56 15.67 -3.87
N ALA A 123 -10.53 15.98 -5.17
CA ALA A 123 -11.50 15.53 -6.17
C ALA A 123 -10.98 14.38 -7.03
N PHE A 124 -9.85 13.78 -6.67
CA PHE A 124 -9.23 12.71 -7.44
C PHE A 124 -10.12 11.46 -7.50
N VAL A 125 -10.38 10.96 -8.71
CA VAL A 125 -11.22 9.78 -8.97
C VAL A 125 -10.42 8.74 -9.74
N VAL A 126 -10.55 7.48 -9.32
CA VAL A 126 -10.09 6.30 -10.07
C VAL A 126 -11.30 5.60 -10.65
N GLU A 127 -11.37 5.54 -11.97
CA GLU A 127 -12.34 4.73 -12.71
C GLU A 127 -11.75 3.34 -12.95
N LEU A 128 -12.58 2.30 -12.81
CA LEU A 128 -12.23 0.88 -12.95
C LEU A 128 -12.96 0.24 -14.13
#